data_AF-A0A4Y1R9N9-F1
#
_entry.id   AF-A0A4Y1R9N9-F1
#
_cell.length_a   1.000
_cell.length_b   1.000
_cell.length_c   1.000
_cell.angle_alpha   90.00
_cell.angle_beta   90.00
_cell.angle_gamma   90.00
#
_symmetry.space_group_name_H-M   'P 1'
#
loop_
_entity.id
_entity.type
_entity.pdbx_description
1 polymer ?
#
loop_
_entity_poly.entity_id
_entity_poly.type
_entity_poly.pdbx_seq_one_letter_code
_entity_poly.pdbx_strand_id
1 'polypeptide(L)'
;MNAVTEIPDTFSTVTSYMKTFIPSLVEETHADLLSSMETLPQAPTCEILAVTPKRHKNAKDFSYVIIIRGSGEAENYEPQTGDLIALTDIRPTCSRDNRLFIRSSKPISRGGGRKLFAVFLINMTTNVRIWKALISEKANTNIIKNVLQVQPNSSQYGLGDIILFGNGERMKIDNYDDLVEVFLDYRIEILAQCFNPGTGWKHWLESMIGLLEDPQQKYSTRDDENDFQTFEEFVRKNLIQLVVTDMIGALDLLNSLKSLLREVGFANERSQLVLKDFLRKLRLLRKFCVPNLKKLEKIRKFCLANASLIFCTVSSSAKLQTEEKAPLDLLVIEEAAQLKECESAIPLQLPISEKAGFGRSLFGRLLLLGHKRHLLNVQYRMHPSISLFPKREFYNNQILDGPNVKQGSYEKCFLSGKMYGCYSFIDVANGQEEFDRGHSQKNMVEVAVVCEIVASLYREFIRTKKKVSVGVISPYKAQVNAIQERVTEYSEVSGTDGFSVSVRLMDSKVVKMM
;
A
#
# COMPACT_ATOMS: atom_id res chain seq x y z
N MET A 1 16.85 16.47 31.21
CA MET A 1 16.32 15.18 30.73
C MET A 1 15.29 14.72 31.75
N ASN A 2 14.06 14.40 31.32
CA ASN A 2 13.06 13.83 32.23
C ASN A 2 13.31 12.31 32.32
N ALA A 3 13.30 11.75 33.52
CA ALA A 3 13.53 10.33 33.71
C ALA A 3 12.44 9.49 33.03
N VAL A 4 12.89 8.44 32.34
CA VAL A 4 12.10 7.41 31.65
C VAL A 4 11.65 6.40 32.71
N THR A 5 10.38 6.42 33.12
CA THR A 5 9.83 5.48 34.12
C THR A 5 9.21 4.24 33.47
N GLU A 6 9.19 3.12 34.19
CA GLU A 6 8.64 1.83 33.75
C GLU A 6 7.09 1.83 33.63
N ILE A 7 6.54 1.08 32.67
CA ILE A 7 5.11 0.82 32.52
C ILE A 7 4.65 -0.12 33.63
N PRO A 8 3.62 0.24 34.41
CA PRO A 8 2.88 -0.75 35.16
C PRO A 8 2.01 -1.58 34.21
N ASP A 9 1.97 -2.91 34.37
CA ASP A 9 1.12 -3.78 33.55
C ASP A 9 -0.39 -3.43 33.66
N THR A 10 -0.79 -2.70 34.70
CA THR A 10 -2.15 -2.18 34.94
C THR A 10 -2.14 -0.70 35.29
N PHE A 11 -3.21 0.02 34.96
CA PHE A 11 -3.35 1.45 35.23
C PHE A 11 -4.65 1.74 36.00
N SER A 12 -4.59 2.69 36.93
CA SER A 12 -5.74 3.05 37.78
C SER A 12 -6.76 3.98 37.12
N THR A 13 -6.34 4.81 36.15
CA THR A 13 -7.22 5.75 35.45
C THR A 13 -6.77 5.99 34.00
N VAL A 14 -7.73 6.30 33.12
CA VAL A 14 -7.45 6.70 31.72
C VAL A 14 -6.53 7.93 31.64
N THR A 15 -6.60 8.85 32.60
CA THR A 15 -5.74 10.04 32.61
C THR A 15 -4.31 9.73 33.04
N SER A 16 -4.11 8.88 34.06
CA SER A 16 -2.78 8.38 34.46
C SER A 16 -2.17 7.50 33.38
N TYR A 17 -3.02 6.77 32.66
CA TYR A 17 -2.69 6.08 31.43
C TYR A 17 -2.18 7.18 30.43
N MET A 18 -3.05 7.97 29.79
CA MET A 18 -2.70 8.98 28.75
C MET A 18 -1.43 9.82 28.99
N LYS A 19 -1.23 10.37 30.20
CA LYS A 19 -0.10 11.28 30.49
C LYS A 19 1.28 10.62 30.46
N THR A 20 1.36 9.29 30.57
CA THR A 20 2.62 8.58 30.77
C THR A 20 3.45 8.48 29.47
N PHE A 21 2.86 8.71 28.29
CA PHE A 21 3.45 8.29 27.00
C PHE A 21 3.87 9.44 26.08
N ILE A 22 3.36 10.64 26.35
CA ILE A 22 3.83 11.87 25.72
C ILE A 22 5.36 12.01 25.79
N PRO A 23 6.05 11.75 26.93
CA PRO A 23 7.51 11.81 27.00
C PRO A 23 8.23 10.72 26.21
N SER A 24 7.51 9.74 25.65
CA SER A 24 8.05 8.47 25.17
C SER A 24 8.01 8.41 23.65
N LEU A 25 6.86 8.74 23.06
CA LEU A 25 6.74 9.09 21.64
C LEU A 25 7.69 10.24 21.24
N VAL A 26 7.98 11.16 22.16
CA VAL A 26 8.99 12.23 21.96
C VAL A 26 10.42 11.66 21.95
N GLU A 27 10.73 10.65 22.77
CA GLU A 27 12.06 10.03 22.81
C GLU A 27 12.29 9.10 21.62
N GLU A 28 11.26 8.36 21.17
CA GLU A 28 11.32 7.64 19.89
C GLU A 28 11.54 8.61 18.73
N THR A 29 10.74 9.67 18.64
CA THR A 29 10.90 10.72 17.61
C THR A 29 12.33 11.31 17.65
N HIS A 30 12.91 11.45 18.84
CA HIS A 30 14.27 11.92 19.04
C HIS A 30 15.33 10.89 18.59
N ALA A 31 15.12 9.59 18.86
CA ALA A 31 15.99 8.51 18.39
C ALA A 31 15.94 8.31 16.87
N ASP A 32 14.74 8.35 16.26
CA ASP A 32 14.55 8.33 14.80
C ASP A 32 15.25 9.54 14.16
N LEU A 33 15.11 10.73 14.76
CA LEU A 33 15.77 11.95 14.31
C LEU A 33 17.31 11.84 14.45
N LEU A 34 17.81 11.27 15.54
CA LEU A 34 19.24 11.06 15.76
C LEU A 34 19.84 10.09 14.73
N SER A 35 19.18 8.96 14.47
CA SER A 35 19.60 8.01 13.43
C SER A 35 19.56 8.63 12.02
N SER A 36 18.60 9.52 11.76
CA SER A 36 18.56 10.33 10.55
C SER A 36 19.74 11.31 10.46
N MET A 37 20.16 11.95 11.57
CA MET A 37 21.36 12.80 11.60
C MET A 37 22.65 12.04 11.27
N GLU A 38 22.77 10.77 11.68
CA GLU A 38 23.93 9.92 11.36
C GLU A 38 24.05 9.61 9.85
N THR A 39 22.92 9.60 9.14
CA THR A 39 22.83 9.32 7.68
C THR A 39 22.63 10.59 6.84
N LEU A 40 22.74 11.78 7.45
CA LEU A 40 22.52 13.08 6.81
C LEU A 40 23.35 13.34 5.52
N PRO A 41 24.61 12.87 5.38
CA PRO A 41 25.38 13.05 4.14
C PRO A 41 24.78 12.32 2.92
N GLN A 42 24.01 11.25 3.15
CA GLN A 42 23.30 10.47 2.14
C GLN A 42 21.81 10.85 2.03
N ALA A 43 21.34 11.78 2.85
CA ALA A 43 19.91 12.09 2.95
C ALA A 43 19.36 12.79 1.70
N PRO A 44 18.14 12.42 1.25
CA PRO A 44 17.47 13.05 0.12
C PRO A 44 17.36 14.59 0.32
N THR A 45 17.78 15.39 -0.67
CA THR A 45 18.04 16.83 -0.50
C THR A 45 17.59 17.66 -1.71
N CYS A 46 16.94 18.80 -1.52
CA CYS A 46 16.42 19.66 -2.61
C CYS A 46 16.79 21.16 -2.47
N GLU A 47 16.92 21.90 -3.59
CA GLU A 47 17.43 23.30 -3.63
C GLU A 47 16.31 24.35 -3.63
N ILE A 48 16.17 25.09 -2.52
CA ILE A 48 15.17 26.14 -2.35
C ILE A 48 15.54 27.41 -3.14
N LEU A 49 14.63 27.84 -4.01
CA LEU A 49 14.77 29.05 -4.83
C LEU A 49 14.21 30.29 -4.11
N ALA A 50 13.02 30.18 -3.52
CA ALA A 50 12.37 31.26 -2.80
C ALA A 50 11.56 30.77 -1.60
N VAL A 51 11.45 31.62 -0.59
CA VAL A 51 10.68 31.41 0.63
C VAL A 51 9.78 32.63 0.81
N THR A 52 8.47 32.43 0.84
CA THR A 52 7.48 33.52 0.97
C THR A 52 6.64 33.28 2.21
N PRO A 53 6.64 34.19 3.22
CA PRO A 53 5.79 34.04 4.39
C PRO A 53 4.32 34.16 3.99
N LYS A 54 3.49 33.25 4.50
CA LYS A 54 2.04 33.33 4.33
C LYS A 54 1.51 34.41 5.29
N ARG A 55 0.59 35.27 4.82
CA ARG A 55 -0.01 36.30 5.70
C ARG A 55 -0.96 35.62 6.70
N HIS A 56 -0.68 35.76 8.00
CA HIS A 56 -1.48 35.19 9.09
C HIS A 56 -2.09 36.29 9.97
N LYS A 57 -3.19 35.94 10.68
CA LYS A 57 -3.80 36.80 11.71
C LYS A 57 -3.08 36.76 13.06
N ASN A 58 -2.27 35.73 13.33
CA ASN A 58 -1.64 35.49 14.63
C ASN A 58 -0.10 35.51 14.52
N ALA A 59 0.57 36.23 15.42
CA ALA A 59 2.02 36.46 15.40
C ALA A 59 2.91 35.25 15.79
N LYS A 60 2.35 34.05 15.91
CA LYS A 60 3.07 32.82 16.34
C LYS A 60 2.97 31.64 15.36
N ASP A 61 2.30 31.79 14.21
CA ASP A 61 2.23 30.74 13.16
C ASP A 61 3.11 31.15 11.98
N PHE A 62 4.35 30.64 11.94
CA PHE A 62 5.28 30.86 10.84
C PHE A 62 5.10 29.77 9.75
N SER A 63 4.05 29.91 8.93
CA SER A 63 3.90 29.09 7.73
C SER A 63 4.45 29.81 6.49
N TYR A 64 5.18 29.07 5.65
CA TYR A 64 5.82 29.57 4.44
C TYR A 64 5.36 28.80 3.21
N VAL A 65 5.26 29.50 2.08
CA VAL A 65 5.21 28.91 0.74
C VAL A 65 6.64 28.86 0.22
N ILE A 66 7.13 27.68 -0.13
CA ILE A 66 8.51 27.49 -0.55
C ILE A 66 8.56 27.00 -2.00
N ILE A 67 9.19 27.81 -2.84
CA ILE A 67 9.47 27.53 -4.25
C ILE A 67 10.85 26.88 -4.29
N ILE A 68 10.93 25.69 -4.85
CA ILE A 68 12.18 25.00 -5.12
C ILE A 68 12.27 24.63 -6.60
N ARG A 69 13.45 24.21 -7.06
CA ARG A 69 13.71 23.87 -8.47
C ARG A 69 13.03 22.53 -8.85
N GLY A 70 12.91 22.22 -10.14
CA GLY A 70 12.33 20.96 -10.64
C GLY A 70 12.63 20.69 -12.11
N SER A 71 12.85 19.42 -12.46
CA SER A 71 12.78 18.88 -13.83
C SER A 71 12.86 17.34 -13.88
N GLY A 72 12.07 16.72 -14.76
CA GLY A 72 12.36 15.47 -15.49
C GLY A 72 13.00 14.25 -14.78
N GLU A 73 12.17 13.22 -14.58
CA GLU A 73 12.50 11.81 -14.33
C GLU A 73 13.08 11.34 -12.97
N ALA A 74 12.41 10.29 -12.46
CA ALA A 74 12.80 9.22 -11.54
C ALA A 74 13.43 9.48 -10.15
N GLU A 75 14.47 10.31 -9.97
CA GLU A 75 15.34 10.23 -8.77
C GLU A 75 15.54 11.57 -8.03
N ASN A 76 14.46 12.21 -7.59
CA ASN A 76 14.49 13.48 -6.85
C ASN A 76 13.66 13.41 -5.54
N TYR A 77 14.12 14.11 -4.49
CA TYR A 77 13.46 14.20 -3.20
C TYR A 77 12.31 15.21 -3.21
N GLU A 78 11.13 14.74 -3.61
CA GLU A 78 9.89 15.49 -3.40
C GLU A 78 9.47 15.42 -1.92
N PRO A 79 9.46 16.55 -1.18
CA PRO A 79 9.05 16.55 0.21
C PRO A 79 7.54 16.29 0.32
N GLN A 80 7.14 15.50 1.30
CA GLN A 80 5.78 15.03 1.49
C GLN A 80 5.10 15.69 2.71
N THR A 81 3.77 15.55 2.78
CA THR A 81 3.04 15.99 3.98
C THR A 81 3.48 15.17 5.19
N GLY A 82 3.93 15.87 6.23
CA GLY A 82 4.44 15.26 7.46
C GLY A 82 5.96 15.18 7.55
N ASP A 83 6.70 15.53 6.50
CA ASP A 83 8.16 15.54 6.56
C ASP A 83 8.70 16.62 7.49
N LEU A 84 9.59 16.20 8.38
CA LEU A 84 10.50 17.07 9.11
C LEU A 84 11.77 17.21 8.28
N ILE A 85 12.17 18.44 8.00
CA ILE A 85 13.32 18.77 7.14
C ILE A 85 14.31 19.69 7.87
N ALA A 86 15.60 19.51 7.60
CA ALA A 86 16.61 20.51 7.96
C ALA A 86 16.75 21.55 6.85
N LEU A 87 16.93 22.81 7.23
CA LEU A 87 17.28 23.89 6.32
C LEU A 87 18.75 24.26 6.50
N THR A 88 19.53 24.24 5.42
CA THR A 88 20.98 24.47 5.46
C THR A 88 21.43 25.36 4.30
N ASP A 89 22.40 26.24 4.54
CA ASP A 89 23.06 27.05 3.50
C ASP A 89 24.26 26.33 2.86
N ILE A 90 24.65 25.16 3.40
CA ILE A 90 25.69 24.27 2.89
C ILE A 90 25.02 22.97 2.42
N ARG A 91 25.33 22.54 1.18
CA ARG A 91 24.79 21.32 0.57
C ARG A 91 25.51 20.06 1.09
N PRO A 92 24.84 19.12 1.78
CA PRO A 92 25.31 17.75 1.86
C PRO A 92 25.32 17.16 0.44
N THR A 93 26.36 16.40 0.08
CA THR A 93 26.75 16.19 -1.33
C THR A 93 25.87 15.20 -2.11
N CYS A 94 24.59 15.52 -2.40
CA CYS A 94 23.86 15.15 -3.64
C CYS A 94 22.55 15.99 -3.86
N SER A 95 21.43 15.43 -4.38
CA SER A 95 20.32 16.15 -5.12
C SER A 95 18.92 15.45 -4.99
N ARG A 96 17.75 15.97 -5.45
CA ARG A 96 17.26 17.35 -5.76
C ARG A 96 15.71 17.51 -5.61
N ASP A 97 15.20 18.74 -5.78
CA ASP A 97 13.88 19.21 -6.34
C ASP A 97 12.43 18.86 -5.81
N ASN A 98 11.42 19.69 -6.17
CA ASN A 98 9.92 19.76 -5.88
C ASN A 98 9.28 20.54 -4.66
N ARG A 99 8.28 21.41 -4.94
CA ARG A 99 7.76 22.52 -4.06
C ARG A 99 6.94 22.09 -2.81
N LEU A 100 7.08 22.82 -1.69
CA LEU A 100 6.36 22.52 -0.41
C LEU A 100 5.79 23.74 0.35
N PHE A 101 4.83 23.47 1.25
CA PHE A 101 4.44 24.34 2.37
C PHE A 101 5.13 23.91 3.66
N ILE A 102 5.87 24.82 4.32
CA ILE A 102 6.71 24.49 5.47
C ILE A 102 6.30 25.33 6.68
N ARG A 103 6.21 24.70 7.86
CA ARG A 103 6.00 25.34 9.16
C ARG A 103 7.29 25.33 9.95
N SER A 104 7.66 26.47 10.51
CA SER A 104 8.87 26.62 11.33
C SER A 104 8.54 27.12 12.73
N SER A 105 9.33 26.72 13.72
CA SER A 105 9.26 27.25 15.09
C SER A 105 9.94 28.62 15.25
N LYS A 106 10.75 29.03 14.27
CA LYS A 106 11.47 30.31 14.22
C LYS A 106 11.36 30.96 12.83
N PRO A 107 11.50 32.29 12.70
CA PRO A 107 11.53 32.93 11.39
C PRO A 107 12.66 32.39 10.51
N ILE A 108 12.34 31.99 9.27
CA ILE A 108 13.34 31.62 8.26
C ILE A 108 13.92 32.92 7.67
N SER A 109 15.13 33.29 8.07
CA SER A 109 15.87 34.43 7.51
C SER A 109 16.86 33.96 6.45
N ARG A 110 16.81 34.55 5.25
CA ARG A 110 17.78 34.28 4.19
C ARG A 110 18.97 35.24 4.32
N GLY A 111 20.12 34.72 4.73
CA GLY A 111 21.39 35.44 4.62
C GLY A 111 21.69 35.79 3.16
N GLY A 112 22.15 37.02 2.91
CA GLY A 112 22.29 37.57 1.55
C GLY A 112 23.05 36.65 0.58
N GLY A 113 22.48 36.41 -0.60
CA GLY A 113 23.12 35.72 -1.73
C GLY A 113 23.29 34.21 -1.61
N ARG A 114 23.18 33.59 -0.42
CA ARG A 114 23.42 32.14 -0.28
C ARG A 114 22.28 31.29 -0.87
N LYS A 115 22.66 30.09 -1.35
CA LYS A 115 21.72 29.00 -1.67
C LYS A 115 21.18 28.41 -0.37
N LEU A 116 19.96 27.90 -0.41
CA LEU A 116 19.32 27.23 0.72
C LEU A 116 18.87 25.85 0.24
N PHE A 117 19.08 24.83 1.06
CA PHE A 117 18.68 23.45 0.77
C PHE A 117 17.74 22.94 1.86
N ALA A 118 16.77 22.11 1.48
CA ALA A 118 15.98 21.31 2.39
C ALA A 118 16.49 19.86 2.33
N VAL A 119 16.76 19.28 3.49
CA VAL A 119 17.24 17.89 3.63
C VAL A 119 16.17 17.10 4.37
N PHE A 120 15.75 15.94 3.84
CA PHE A 120 14.83 15.04 4.53
C PHE A 120 15.43 14.55 5.85
N LEU A 121 14.65 14.59 6.94
CA LEU A 121 15.04 13.96 8.19
C LEU A 121 14.18 12.72 8.46
N ILE A 122 12.89 12.92 8.78
CA ILE A 122 11.94 11.87 9.14
C ILE A 122 10.53 12.26 8.71
N ASN A 123 9.67 11.30 8.37
CA ASN A 123 8.25 11.56 8.13
C ASN A 123 7.44 11.35 9.42
N MET A 124 6.92 12.45 9.98
CA MET A 124 6.19 12.48 11.24
C MET A 124 4.72 12.06 11.13
N THR A 125 4.25 11.55 9.98
CA THR A 125 2.82 11.26 9.78
C THR A 125 2.28 10.24 10.78
N THR A 126 2.99 9.14 11.01
CA THR A 126 2.57 8.13 12.00
C THR A 126 2.67 8.70 13.42
N ASN A 127 3.77 9.36 13.79
CA ASN A 127 3.96 9.97 15.11
C ASN A 127 2.88 11.01 15.43
N VAL A 128 2.48 11.84 14.46
CA VAL A 128 1.37 12.81 14.60
C VAL A 128 0.00 12.11 14.69
N ARG A 129 -0.21 10.96 14.05
CA ARG A 129 -1.45 10.16 14.18
C ARG A 129 -1.54 9.50 15.55
N ILE A 130 -0.45 8.90 16.04
CA ILE A 130 -0.35 8.35 17.39
C ILE A 130 -0.59 9.47 18.41
N TRP A 131 0.12 10.60 18.30
CA TRP A 131 -0.09 11.76 19.18
C TRP A 131 -1.56 12.18 19.21
N LYS A 132 -2.21 12.32 18.05
CA LYS A 132 -3.64 12.68 17.97
C LYS A 132 -4.55 11.66 18.65
N ALA A 133 -4.28 10.36 18.53
CA ALA A 133 -5.02 9.33 19.25
C ALA A 133 -4.82 9.48 20.78
N LEU A 134 -3.58 9.73 21.24
CA LEU A 134 -3.21 9.93 22.64
C LEU A 134 -3.71 11.25 23.26
N ILE A 135 -4.15 12.23 22.47
CA ILE A 135 -4.74 13.49 22.99
C ILE A 135 -6.23 13.66 22.65
N SER A 136 -6.86 12.67 22.02
CA SER A 136 -8.27 12.74 21.64
C SER A 136 -9.17 12.46 22.85
N GLU A 137 -10.00 13.44 23.22
CA GLU A 137 -11.09 13.24 24.20
C GLU A 137 -12.21 12.34 23.65
N LYS A 138 -12.25 12.12 22.32
CA LYS A 138 -13.18 11.19 21.66
C LYS A 138 -12.65 9.76 21.69
N ALA A 139 -12.29 9.26 22.87
CA ALA A 139 -11.94 7.84 23.03
C ALA A 139 -13.19 6.97 22.82
N ASN A 140 -13.13 5.99 21.92
CA ASN A 140 -14.28 5.15 21.60
C ASN A 140 -14.45 4.03 22.65
N THR A 141 -14.91 4.41 23.83
CA THR A 141 -15.06 3.55 25.03
C THR A 141 -16.00 2.36 24.84
N ASN A 142 -16.76 2.31 23.74
CA ASN A 142 -17.62 1.19 23.37
C ASN A 142 -16.85 0.01 22.76
N ILE A 143 -15.69 0.24 22.13
CA ILE A 143 -14.90 -0.83 21.50
C ILE A 143 -14.37 -1.84 22.51
N ILE A 144 -14.12 -1.44 23.77
CA ILE A 144 -13.71 -2.35 24.85
C ILE A 144 -14.87 -3.24 25.34
N LYS A 145 -16.13 -2.83 25.17
CA LYS A 145 -17.30 -3.57 25.67
C LYS A 145 -17.81 -4.66 24.72
N ASN A 146 -17.50 -4.57 23.43
CA ASN A 146 -18.14 -5.40 22.40
C ASN A 146 -17.27 -6.55 21.86
N VAL A 147 -16.07 -6.79 22.43
CA VAL A 147 -15.12 -7.86 22.01
C VAL A 147 -15.64 -9.30 22.31
N LEU A 148 -16.87 -9.46 22.81
CA LEU A 148 -17.38 -10.73 23.36
C LEU A 148 -18.57 -11.36 22.60
N GLN A 149 -18.95 -10.87 21.42
CA GLN A 149 -20.04 -11.51 20.65
C GLN A 149 -19.68 -11.75 19.18
N VAL A 150 -19.91 -12.99 18.74
CA VAL A 150 -19.70 -13.50 17.39
C VAL A 150 -21.07 -13.84 16.79
N GLN A 151 -21.35 -13.33 15.60
CA GLN A 151 -22.41 -13.81 14.70
C GLN A 151 -21.89 -13.75 13.26
N PRO A 152 -21.69 -14.88 12.57
CA PRO A 152 -21.28 -14.89 11.17
C PRO A 152 -22.50 -15.08 10.26
N ASN A 153 -22.83 -14.06 9.47
CA ASN A 153 -23.65 -14.24 8.26
C ASN A 153 -22.75 -13.99 7.06
N SER A 154 -22.35 -15.08 6.37
CA SER A 154 -21.52 -15.01 5.17
C SER A 154 -22.35 -14.62 3.95
N SER A 155 -22.66 -13.34 3.81
CA SER A 155 -23.05 -12.77 2.52
C SER A 155 -21.85 -12.81 1.57
N GLN A 156 -22.04 -13.30 0.35
CA GLN A 156 -21.03 -13.25 -0.69
C GLN A 156 -20.90 -11.80 -1.18
N TYR A 157 -19.85 -11.11 -0.75
CA TYR A 157 -19.58 -9.72 -1.11
C TYR A 157 -19.13 -9.59 -2.57
N GLY A 158 -19.67 -8.62 -3.29
CA GLY A 158 -19.14 -8.20 -4.59
C GLY A 158 -17.95 -7.27 -4.42
N LEU A 159 -17.14 -7.06 -5.47
CA LEU A 159 -16.02 -6.12 -5.43
C LEU A 159 -16.46 -4.71 -5.00
N GLY A 160 -17.66 -4.27 -5.41
CA GLY A 160 -18.24 -2.99 -4.99
C GLY A 160 -18.35 -2.79 -3.48
N ASP A 161 -18.54 -3.87 -2.71
CA ASP A 161 -18.68 -3.84 -1.25
C ASP A 161 -17.33 -3.66 -0.52
N ILE A 162 -16.22 -3.90 -1.22
CA ILE A 162 -14.85 -3.89 -0.70
C ILE A 162 -14.15 -2.60 -1.08
N ILE A 163 -13.50 -1.93 -0.13
CA ILE A 163 -12.61 -0.80 -0.38
C ILE A 163 -11.22 -1.04 0.23
N LEU A 164 -10.20 -0.81 -0.58
CA LEU A 164 -8.79 -0.77 -0.19
C LEU A 164 -8.34 0.69 -0.02
N PHE A 165 -7.70 1.00 1.11
CA PHE A 165 -7.53 2.37 1.59
C PHE A 165 -6.13 2.63 2.19
N GLY A 166 -5.29 3.39 1.47
CA GLY A 166 -3.91 3.61 1.92
C GLY A 166 -3.13 4.67 1.14
N ASN A 167 -1.90 4.33 0.79
CA ASN A 167 -1.05 5.03 -0.19
C ASN A 167 -0.70 3.97 -1.25
N GLY A 168 -1.04 4.25 -2.51
CA GLY A 168 -0.97 3.25 -3.60
C GLY A 168 0.45 2.75 -3.83
N GLU A 169 1.43 3.65 -3.88
CA GLU A 169 2.85 3.38 -4.14
C GLU A 169 3.44 2.38 -3.13
N ARG A 170 3.27 2.64 -1.82
CA ARG A 170 3.78 1.78 -0.74
C ARG A 170 3.07 0.43 -0.71
N MET A 171 1.82 0.37 -1.18
CA MET A 171 1.04 -0.86 -1.32
C MET A 171 1.28 -1.56 -2.66
N LYS A 172 2.02 -0.93 -3.59
CA LYS A 172 2.33 -1.40 -4.95
C LYS A 172 1.08 -1.84 -5.72
N ILE A 173 0.00 -1.05 -5.61
CA ILE A 173 -1.30 -1.37 -6.23
C ILE A 173 -1.18 -1.53 -7.74
N ASP A 174 -0.34 -0.71 -8.39
CA ASP A 174 -0.12 -0.71 -9.84
C ASP A 174 0.53 -2.01 -10.38
N ASN A 175 0.99 -2.90 -9.49
CA ASN A 175 1.52 -4.22 -9.85
C ASN A 175 0.44 -5.33 -9.85
N TYR A 176 -0.81 -5.00 -9.51
CA TYR A 176 -1.91 -5.95 -9.32
C TYR A 176 -3.24 -5.37 -9.82
N ASP A 177 -3.59 -5.66 -11.08
CA ASP A 177 -4.79 -5.12 -11.75
C ASP A 177 -6.07 -5.28 -10.89
N ASP A 178 -6.29 -6.47 -10.31
CA ASP A 178 -7.43 -6.78 -9.43
C ASP A 178 -7.53 -5.87 -8.18
N LEU A 179 -6.41 -5.34 -7.67
CA LEU A 179 -6.37 -4.48 -6.50
C LEU A 179 -6.67 -3.00 -6.83
N VAL A 180 -6.45 -2.59 -8.09
CA VAL A 180 -6.78 -1.25 -8.57
C VAL A 180 -8.29 -1.00 -8.46
N GLU A 181 -9.11 -1.97 -8.86
CA GLU A 181 -10.58 -1.86 -8.85
C GLU A 181 -11.17 -1.67 -7.45
N VAL A 182 -10.53 -2.15 -6.39
CA VAL A 182 -10.95 -1.95 -4.99
C VAL A 182 -10.31 -0.73 -4.34
N PHE A 183 -9.30 -0.11 -4.96
CA PHE A 183 -8.61 1.04 -4.39
C PHE A 183 -9.48 2.31 -4.39
N LEU A 184 -9.59 2.96 -3.23
CA LEU A 184 -10.52 4.08 -3.06
C LEU A 184 -10.24 5.24 -4.03
N ASP A 185 -8.99 5.64 -4.17
CA ASP A 185 -8.67 6.85 -4.94
C ASP A 185 -8.92 6.63 -6.46
N TYR A 186 -8.68 5.40 -6.97
CA TYR A 186 -9.08 4.97 -8.31
C TYR A 186 -10.61 5.02 -8.48
N ARG A 187 -11.38 4.46 -7.54
CA ARG A 187 -12.86 4.56 -7.56
C ARG A 187 -13.36 5.99 -7.55
N ILE A 188 -12.72 6.88 -6.79
CA ILE A 188 -13.07 8.30 -6.75
C ILE A 188 -12.84 8.94 -8.12
N GLU A 189 -11.75 8.61 -8.80
CA GLU A 189 -11.43 9.12 -10.13
C GLU A 189 -12.45 8.65 -11.18
N ILE A 190 -12.69 7.33 -11.28
CA ILE A 190 -13.67 6.76 -12.22
C ILE A 190 -15.06 7.36 -11.96
N LEU A 191 -15.53 7.42 -10.70
CA LEU A 191 -16.82 8.02 -10.38
C LEU A 191 -16.85 9.53 -10.66
N ALA A 192 -15.75 10.27 -10.49
CA ALA A 192 -15.69 11.69 -10.85
C ALA A 192 -15.87 11.92 -12.36
N GLN A 193 -15.30 11.03 -13.18
CA GLN A 193 -15.55 11.01 -14.62
C GLN A 193 -17.02 10.67 -14.92
N CYS A 194 -17.56 9.60 -14.33
CA CYS A 194 -18.97 9.20 -14.50
C CYS A 194 -19.97 10.28 -14.07
N PHE A 195 -19.68 11.06 -13.03
CA PHE A 195 -20.55 12.11 -12.49
C PHE A 195 -20.39 13.46 -13.18
N ASN A 196 -19.47 13.59 -14.15
CA ASN A 196 -19.26 14.84 -14.87
C ASN A 196 -20.52 15.22 -15.69
N PRO A 197 -21.10 16.42 -15.50
CA PRO A 197 -22.31 16.82 -16.23
C PRO A 197 -22.16 16.94 -17.75
N GLY A 198 -20.95 17.20 -18.25
CA GLY A 198 -20.67 17.43 -19.68
C GLY A 198 -19.94 16.28 -20.40
N THR A 199 -19.33 15.35 -19.66
CA THR A 199 -18.60 14.21 -20.25
C THR A 199 -18.83 12.88 -19.53
N GLY A 200 -19.71 12.85 -18.52
CA GLY A 200 -20.03 11.66 -17.74
C GLY A 200 -21.29 10.92 -18.21
N TRP A 201 -21.74 9.96 -17.41
CA TRP A 201 -22.79 8.98 -17.75
C TRP A 201 -24.04 9.62 -18.36
N LYS A 202 -24.59 10.66 -17.71
CA LYS A 202 -25.83 11.29 -18.16
C LYS A 202 -25.66 11.97 -19.53
N HIS A 203 -24.52 12.63 -19.77
CA HIS A 203 -24.24 13.27 -21.05
C HIS A 203 -24.12 12.23 -22.18
N TRP A 204 -23.36 11.15 -21.94
CA TRP A 204 -23.20 10.07 -22.90
C TRP A 204 -24.50 9.34 -23.20
N LEU A 205 -25.29 9.00 -22.18
CA LEU A 205 -26.57 8.30 -22.35
C LEU A 205 -27.57 9.12 -23.18
N GLU A 206 -27.72 10.41 -22.91
CA GLU A 206 -28.58 11.31 -23.70
C GLU A 206 -28.02 11.50 -25.13
N SER A 207 -26.69 11.60 -25.27
CA SER A 207 -26.03 11.71 -26.58
C SER A 207 -26.22 10.47 -27.45
N MET A 208 -26.15 9.27 -26.85
CA MET A 208 -26.44 7.99 -27.49
C MET A 208 -27.90 7.86 -27.89
N ILE A 209 -28.83 8.19 -26.99
CA ILE A 209 -30.27 8.13 -27.27
C ILE A 209 -30.57 9.03 -28.47
N GLY A 210 -30.12 10.29 -28.46
CA GLY A 210 -30.31 11.19 -29.60
C GLY A 210 -29.58 10.77 -30.87
N LEU A 211 -28.45 10.05 -30.78
CA LEU A 211 -27.74 9.52 -31.97
C LEU A 211 -28.50 8.34 -32.60
N LEU A 212 -29.16 7.52 -31.79
CA LEU A 212 -29.91 6.35 -32.26
C LEU A 212 -31.37 6.67 -32.60
N GLU A 213 -31.90 7.80 -32.11
CA GLU A 213 -33.22 8.32 -32.48
C GLU A 213 -33.22 8.99 -33.87
N ASP A 214 -32.23 9.85 -34.16
CA ASP A 214 -32.01 10.40 -35.52
C ASP A 214 -30.50 10.45 -35.86
N PRO A 215 -29.95 9.35 -36.41
CA PRO A 215 -28.56 9.30 -36.83
C PRO A 215 -28.23 10.29 -37.95
N GLN A 216 -29.15 10.49 -38.90
CA GLN A 216 -28.89 11.26 -40.12
C GLN A 216 -28.83 12.76 -39.80
N GLN A 217 -29.76 13.26 -38.99
CA GLN A 217 -29.71 14.65 -38.52
C GLN A 217 -28.41 14.96 -37.78
N LYS A 218 -27.96 14.08 -36.88
CA LYS A 218 -26.68 14.26 -36.15
C LYS A 218 -25.44 14.22 -37.04
N TYR A 219 -25.48 13.49 -38.16
CA TYR A 219 -24.41 13.49 -39.15
C TYR A 219 -24.38 14.80 -39.94
N SER A 220 -25.55 15.30 -40.36
CA SER A 220 -25.69 16.55 -41.10
C SER A 220 -25.38 17.82 -40.32
N THR A 221 -25.31 17.76 -38.98
CA THR A 221 -24.95 18.90 -38.10
C THR A 221 -23.48 18.91 -37.66
N ARG A 222 -22.56 18.32 -38.44
CA ARG A 222 -21.11 18.46 -38.19
C ARG A 222 -20.58 19.78 -38.75
N ASP A 223 -20.07 20.63 -37.87
CA ASP A 223 -19.16 21.73 -38.22
C ASP A 223 -17.72 21.19 -38.34
N ASP A 224 -17.35 20.61 -39.48
CA ASP A 224 -15.95 20.28 -39.81
C ASP A 224 -15.78 20.13 -41.35
N GLU A 225 -15.18 21.11 -42.01
CA GLU A 225 -14.95 21.10 -43.48
C GLU A 225 -13.86 20.11 -43.95
N ASN A 226 -13.27 19.29 -43.06
CA ASN A 226 -12.06 18.50 -43.35
C ASN A 226 -12.07 17.01 -42.93
N ASP A 227 -13.17 16.45 -42.37
CA ASP A 227 -13.26 15.01 -42.05
C ASP A 227 -14.10 14.29 -43.14
N PHE A 228 -13.44 13.72 -44.17
CA PHE A 228 -14.05 12.90 -45.25
C PHE A 228 -14.60 11.54 -44.75
N GLN A 229 -15.19 11.53 -43.56
CA GLN A 229 -15.65 10.34 -42.89
C GLN A 229 -17.09 10.00 -43.31
N THR A 230 -17.31 8.77 -43.77
CA THR A 230 -18.65 8.31 -44.16
C THR A 230 -19.62 8.26 -42.97
N PHE A 231 -20.93 8.26 -43.23
CA PHE A 231 -21.96 8.09 -42.20
C PHE A 231 -21.76 6.83 -41.33
N GLU A 232 -21.33 5.72 -41.92
CA GLU A 232 -21.05 4.49 -41.17
C GLU A 232 -19.84 4.65 -40.24
N GLU A 233 -18.76 5.25 -40.73
CA GLU A 233 -17.57 5.53 -39.93
C GLU A 233 -17.82 6.60 -38.85
N PHE A 234 -18.69 7.59 -39.10
CA PHE A 234 -19.17 8.55 -38.10
C PHE A 234 -19.82 7.82 -36.93
N VAL A 235 -20.76 6.92 -37.23
CA VAL A 235 -21.48 6.17 -36.19
C VAL A 235 -20.49 5.27 -35.45
N ARG A 236 -19.58 4.62 -36.17
CA ARG A 236 -18.54 3.75 -35.62
C ARG A 236 -17.54 4.49 -34.71
N LYS A 237 -17.07 5.68 -35.09
CA LYS A 237 -16.13 6.53 -34.31
C LYS A 237 -16.77 6.96 -32.99
N ASN A 238 -18.00 7.48 -33.04
CA ASN A 238 -18.76 7.88 -31.85
C ASN A 238 -19.09 6.67 -30.93
N LEU A 239 -19.31 5.47 -31.49
CA LEU A 239 -19.52 4.24 -30.72
C LEU A 239 -18.23 3.58 -30.21
N ILE A 240 -17.05 3.88 -30.76
CA ILE A 240 -15.76 3.39 -30.24
C ILE A 240 -15.33 4.24 -29.04
N GLN A 241 -15.53 5.56 -29.09
CA GLN A 241 -15.24 6.47 -27.98
C GLN A 241 -16.02 6.09 -26.70
N LEU A 242 -17.17 5.44 -26.89
CA LEU A 242 -18.06 4.89 -25.86
C LEU A 242 -17.54 3.61 -25.18
N VAL A 243 -16.62 2.87 -25.79
CA VAL A 243 -16.11 1.58 -25.26
C VAL A 243 -14.99 1.80 -24.23
N VAL A 244 -14.45 3.01 -24.10
CA VAL A 244 -13.24 3.32 -23.30
C VAL A 244 -13.57 3.94 -21.93
N THR A 245 -14.78 3.74 -21.40
CA THR A 245 -15.08 4.05 -19.98
C THR A 245 -15.99 2.99 -19.37
N ASP A 246 -15.47 2.29 -18.37
CA ASP A 246 -16.03 1.03 -17.89
C ASP A 246 -17.38 1.17 -17.17
N MET A 247 -18.38 0.49 -17.74
CA MET A 247 -19.50 -0.06 -16.99
C MET A 247 -19.77 -1.48 -17.49
N ILE A 248 -19.38 -2.47 -16.69
CA ILE A 248 -19.41 -3.91 -17.03
C ILE A 248 -20.80 -4.34 -17.55
N GLY A 249 -21.89 -3.87 -16.96
CA GLY A 249 -23.26 -4.17 -17.42
C GLY A 249 -23.71 -3.45 -18.69
N ALA A 250 -23.04 -2.37 -19.11
CA ALA A 250 -23.27 -1.73 -20.40
C ALA A 250 -22.41 -2.39 -21.49
N LEU A 251 -21.22 -2.87 -21.15
CA LEU A 251 -20.23 -3.42 -22.08
C LEU A 251 -20.80 -4.59 -22.92
N ASP A 252 -21.57 -5.51 -22.34
CA ASP A 252 -22.23 -6.59 -23.08
C ASP A 252 -23.28 -6.08 -24.09
N LEU A 253 -24.04 -5.06 -23.70
CA LEU A 253 -25.02 -4.41 -24.57
C LEU A 253 -24.32 -3.65 -25.72
N LEU A 254 -23.19 -3.00 -25.44
CA LEU A 254 -22.38 -2.29 -26.43
C LEU A 254 -21.64 -3.25 -27.37
N ASN A 255 -21.13 -4.38 -26.87
CA ASN A 255 -20.53 -5.43 -27.70
C ASN A 255 -21.58 -6.09 -28.60
N SER A 256 -22.80 -6.31 -28.10
CA SER A 256 -23.94 -6.75 -28.93
C SER A 256 -24.24 -5.76 -30.05
N LEU A 257 -24.30 -4.45 -29.77
CA LEU A 257 -24.49 -3.40 -30.77
C LEU A 257 -23.35 -3.35 -31.81
N LYS A 258 -22.11 -3.46 -31.33
CA LYS A 258 -20.88 -3.47 -32.15
C LYS A 258 -20.79 -4.69 -33.07
N SER A 259 -21.39 -5.82 -32.69
CA SER A 259 -21.54 -6.99 -33.55
C SER A 259 -22.58 -6.76 -34.63
N LEU A 260 -23.77 -6.27 -34.27
CA LEU A 260 -24.88 -6.00 -35.21
C LEU A 260 -24.50 -4.98 -36.29
N LEU A 261 -23.78 -3.92 -35.91
CA LEU A 261 -23.29 -2.90 -36.83
C LEU A 261 -22.15 -3.36 -37.76
N ARG A 262 -21.59 -4.55 -37.55
CA ARG A 262 -20.66 -5.18 -38.50
C ARG A 262 -21.37 -6.03 -39.56
N GLU A 263 -22.62 -6.42 -39.32
CA GLU A 263 -23.33 -7.39 -40.16
C GLU A 263 -24.38 -6.77 -41.10
N VAL A 264 -24.93 -5.59 -40.78
CA VAL A 264 -26.10 -5.08 -41.51
C VAL A 264 -26.09 -3.55 -41.67
N GLY A 265 -26.23 -3.09 -42.91
CA GLY A 265 -26.57 -1.69 -43.20
C GLY A 265 -27.95 -1.31 -42.65
N PHE A 266 -28.14 -0.02 -42.33
CA PHE A 266 -29.31 0.51 -41.60
C PHE A 266 -30.69 0.36 -42.27
N ALA A 267 -30.77 -0.28 -43.45
CA ALA A 267 -31.99 -0.40 -44.27
C ALA A 267 -32.85 -1.65 -44.01
N ASN A 268 -32.42 -2.59 -43.15
CA ASN A 268 -33.11 -3.88 -42.96
C ASN A 268 -34.09 -3.86 -41.76
N GLU A 269 -35.32 -4.37 -41.92
CA GLU A 269 -36.37 -4.38 -40.89
C GLU A 269 -35.92 -5.07 -39.58
N ARG A 270 -35.15 -6.15 -39.70
CA ARG A 270 -34.62 -6.90 -38.56
C ARG A 270 -33.70 -6.05 -37.68
N SER A 271 -32.93 -5.15 -38.29
CA SER A 271 -32.06 -4.19 -37.60
C SER A 271 -32.89 -3.11 -36.90
N GLN A 272 -33.97 -2.63 -37.51
CA GLN A 272 -34.86 -1.64 -36.87
C GLN A 272 -35.53 -2.19 -35.60
N LEU A 273 -35.91 -3.47 -35.59
CA LEU A 273 -36.51 -4.10 -34.41
C LEU A 273 -35.52 -4.15 -33.24
N VAL A 274 -34.28 -4.57 -33.50
CA VAL A 274 -33.23 -4.67 -32.47
C VAL A 274 -32.82 -3.27 -31.98
N LEU A 275 -32.76 -2.28 -32.88
CA LEU A 275 -32.44 -0.89 -32.52
C LEU A 275 -33.55 -0.25 -31.68
N LYS A 276 -34.84 -0.55 -31.94
CA LYS A 276 -35.97 -0.18 -31.07
C LYS A 276 -35.85 -0.81 -29.68
N ASP A 277 -35.47 -2.09 -29.60
CA ASP A 277 -35.25 -2.77 -28.31
C ASP A 277 -34.05 -2.23 -27.53
N PHE A 278 -32.99 -1.83 -28.24
CA PHE A 278 -31.82 -1.20 -27.66
C PHE A 278 -32.14 0.21 -27.13
N LEU A 279 -32.84 1.05 -27.92
CA LEU A 279 -33.37 2.34 -27.47
C LEU A 279 -34.29 2.18 -26.25
N ARG A 280 -35.12 1.14 -26.20
CA ARG A 280 -35.94 0.81 -25.02
C ARG A 280 -35.07 0.54 -23.79
N LYS A 281 -33.98 -0.23 -23.91
CA LYS A 281 -33.02 -0.47 -22.81
C LYS A 281 -32.28 0.80 -22.38
N LEU A 282 -31.78 1.62 -23.31
CA LEU A 282 -31.14 2.91 -22.97
C LEU A 282 -32.11 3.88 -22.27
N ARG A 283 -33.36 3.97 -22.74
CA ARG A 283 -34.41 4.79 -22.09
C ARG A 283 -34.80 4.26 -20.70
N LEU A 284 -34.65 2.96 -20.42
CA LEU A 284 -34.77 2.42 -19.07
C LEU A 284 -33.59 2.85 -18.18
N LEU A 285 -32.35 2.81 -18.70
CA LEU A 285 -31.17 3.31 -18.00
C LEU A 285 -31.25 4.81 -17.67
N ARG A 286 -32.05 5.59 -18.40
CA ARG A 286 -32.35 7.01 -18.10
C ARG A 286 -33.02 7.19 -16.72
N LYS A 287 -33.66 6.15 -16.18
CA LYS A 287 -34.24 6.14 -14.83
C LYS A 287 -33.21 5.90 -13.72
N PHE A 288 -31.98 5.49 -14.06
CA PHE A 288 -30.92 5.27 -13.08
C PHE A 288 -30.38 6.62 -12.57
N CYS A 289 -30.79 7.00 -11.35
CA CYS A 289 -30.37 8.25 -10.72
C CYS A 289 -28.91 8.19 -10.25
N VAL A 290 -28.00 8.55 -11.15
CA VAL A 290 -26.58 8.77 -10.82
C VAL A 290 -26.43 9.98 -9.88
N PRO A 291 -25.72 9.86 -8.74
CA PRO A 291 -25.46 10.97 -7.83
C PRO A 291 -24.72 12.15 -8.51
N ASN A 292 -25.23 13.38 -8.36
CA ASN A 292 -24.58 14.59 -8.90
C ASN A 292 -23.53 15.14 -7.91
N LEU A 293 -22.42 14.41 -7.75
CA LEU A 293 -21.36 14.72 -6.79
C LEU A 293 -20.18 15.46 -7.44
N LYS A 294 -20.29 16.79 -7.53
CA LYS A 294 -19.28 17.66 -8.18
C LYS A 294 -17.95 17.86 -7.42
N LYS A 295 -17.73 17.19 -6.29
CA LYS A 295 -16.52 17.36 -5.45
C LYS A 295 -15.96 16.01 -5.05
N LEU A 296 -14.66 15.80 -5.21
CA LEU A 296 -13.97 14.55 -4.85
C LEU A 296 -14.26 14.13 -3.40
N GLU A 297 -14.26 15.07 -2.45
CA GLU A 297 -14.65 14.84 -1.05
C GLU A 297 -16.04 14.20 -0.88
N LYS A 298 -17.02 14.58 -1.71
CA LYS A 298 -18.36 13.98 -1.66
C LYS A 298 -18.38 12.57 -2.25
N ILE A 299 -17.58 12.33 -3.29
CA ILE A 299 -17.41 11.00 -3.91
C ILE A 299 -16.68 10.07 -2.93
N ARG A 300 -15.62 10.56 -2.26
CA ARG A 300 -14.91 9.88 -1.17
C ARG A 300 -15.87 9.41 -0.08
N LYS A 301 -16.69 10.32 0.45
CA LYS A 301 -17.72 9.98 1.45
C LYS A 301 -18.76 9.00 0.91
N PHE A 302 -19.20 9.14 -0.34
CA PHE A 302 -20.12 8.20 -0.98
C PHE A 302 -19.53 6.78 -1.06
N CYS A 303 -18.29 6.61 -1.53
CA CYS A 303 -17.61 5.31 -1.55
C CYS A 303 -17.51 4.71 -0.14
N LEU A 304 -17.02 5.48 0.84
CA LEU A 304 -16.85 5.02 2.23
C LEU A 304 -18.16 4.64 2.91
N ALA A 305 -19.27 5.32 2.58
CA ALA A 305 -20.59 5.04 3.13
C ALA A 305 -21.23 3.75 2.57
N ASN A 306 -20.93 3.39 1.32
CA ASN A 306 -21.48 2.18 0.68
C ASN A 306 -20.58 0.93 0.85
N ALA A 307 -19.35 1.09 1.34
CA ALA A 307 -18.45 -0.04 1.59
C ALA A 307 -18.78 -0.81 2.87
N SER A 308 -18.92 -2.13 2.70
CA SER A 308 -19.15 -3.11 3.77
C SER A 308 -17.82 -3.61 4.36
N LEU A 309 -16.77 -3.72 3.55
CA LEU A 309 -15.42 -4.11 3.98
C LEU A 309 -14.43 -2.99 3.66
N ILE A 310 -13.60 -2.60 4.64
CA ILE A 310 -12.53 -1.62 4.46
C ILE A 310 -11.20 -2.23 4.89
N PHE A 311 -10.30 -2.40 3.93
CA PHE A 311 -8.92 -2.81 4.16
C PHE A 311 -8.03 -1.56 4.20
N CYS A 312 -7.25 -1.40 5.26
CA CYS A 312 -6.34 -0.27 5.41
C CYS A 312 -5.14 -0.64 6.27
N THR A 313 -4.04 0.13 6.18
CA THR A 313 -2.97 0.00 7.16
C THR A 313 -3.42 0.63 8.47
N VAL A 314 -2.92 0.11 9.59
CA VAL A 314 -3.20 0.60 10.94
C VAL A 314 -3.00 2.12 11.03
N SER A 315 -1.93 2.66 10.43
CA SER A 315 -1.69 4.10 10.34
C SER A 315 -2.66 4.83 9.39
N SER A 316 -3.02 4.27 8.22
CA SER A 316 -3.95 4.97 7.31
C SER A 316 -5.38 5.05 7.85
N SER A 317 -5.79 4.13 8.74
CA SER A 317 -7.11 4.13 9.41
C SER A 317 -7.47 5.48 10.08
N ALA A 318 -6.48 6.27 10.52
CA ALA A 318 -6.68 7.62 11.05
C ALA A 318 -7.51 8.53 10.13
N LYS A 319 -7.40 8.36 8.80
CA LYS A 319 -8.16 9.17 7.84
C LYS A 319 -9.67 8.84 7.88
N LEU A 320 -10.07 7.62 8.25
CA LEU A 320 -11.50 7.26 8.36
C LEU A 320 -12.20 8.09 9.45
N GLN A 321 -11.46 8.50 10.48
CA GLN A 321 -11.96 9.34 11.58
C GLN A 321 -12.32 10.77 11.12
N THR A 322 -11.64 11.29 10.10
CA THR A 322 -11.90 12.63 9.55
C THR A 322 -13.04 12.68 8.54
N GLU A 323 -13.51 11.53 8.06
CA GLU A 323 -14.50 11.42 6.98
C GLU A 323 -15.96 11.30 7.45
N GLU A 324 -16.20 11.28 8.76
CA GLU A 324 -17.53 11.16 9.39
C GLU A 324 -18.30 9.88 8.97
N LYS A 325 -17.61 8.75 8.82
CA LYS A 325 -18.29 7.45 8.66
C LYS A 325 -19.03 7.06 9.95
N ALA A 326 -20.15 6.34 9.80
CA ALA A 326 -20.77 5.59 10.89
C ALA A 326 -19.74 4.71 11.63
N PRO A 327 -19.94 4.40 12.92
CA PRO A 327 -19.04 3.52 13.65
C PRO A 327 -18.91 2.17 12.94
N LEU A 328 -17.70 1.62 12.89
CA LEU A 328 -17.45 0.27 12.38
C LEU A 328 -17.86 -0.75 13.46
N ASP A 329 -18.72 -1.69 13.10
CA ASP A 329 -19.22 -2.72 14.04
C ASP A 329 -18.14 -3.75 14.42
N LEU A 330 -17.21 -4.03 13.50
CA LEU A 330 -16.12 -4.97 13.67
C LEU A 330 -14.80 -4.38 13.17
N LEU A 331 -13.74 -4.54 13.96
CA LEU A 331 -12.36 -4.27 13.58
C LEU A 331 -11.55 -5.56 13.68
N VAL A 332 -10.90 -5.94 12.58
CA VAL A 332 -9.90 -7.02 12.54
C VAL A 332 -8.54 -6.38 12.32
N ILE A 333 -7.55 -6.76 13.14
CA ILE A 333 -6.16 -6.34 13.00
C ILE A 333 -5.33 -7.57 12.68
N GLU A 334 -4.90 -7.70 11.43
CA GLU A 334 -3.92 -8.71 11.01
C GLU A 334 -2.52 -8.35 11.55
N GLU A 335 -1.68 -9.36 11.80
CA GLU A 335 -0.33 -9.20 12.37
C GLU A 335 -0.27 -8.35 13.66
N ALA A 336 -1.34 -8.36 14.46
CA ALA A 336 -1.46 -7.56 15.70
C ALA A 336 -0.33 -7.76 16.72
N ALA A 337 0.42 -8.87 16.63
CA ALA A 337 1.60 -9.15 17.44
C ALA A 337 2.83 -8.33 17.02
N GLN A 338 2.94 -7.93 15.75
CA GLN A 338 4.06 -7.16 15.17
C GLN A 338 3.90 -5.64 15.34
N LEU A 339 2.72 -5.17 15.70
CA LEU A 339 2.44 -3.77 15.97
C LEU A 339 2.96 -3.37 17.35
N LYS A 340 3.55 -2.19 17.47
CA LYS A 340 3.66 -1.54 18.78
C LYS A 340 2.25 -1.28 19.28
N GLU A 341 2.05 -1.32 20.60
CA GLU A 341 0.75 -1.01 21.17
C GLU A 341 0.20 0.32 20.59
N CYS A 342 1.02 1.37 20.58
CA CYS A 342 0.66 2.73 20.15
C CYS A 342 0.16 2.83 18.71
N GLU A 343 0.56 1.91 17.83
CA GLU A 343 0.05 1.83 16.47
C GLU A 343 -1.41 1.34 16.48
N SER A 344 -1.72 0.31 17.28
CA SER A 344 -3.09 -0.21 17.46
C SER A 344 -4.07 0.83 18.01
N ALA A 345 -3.58 1.92 18.63
CA ALA A 345 -4.40 3.03 19.13
C ALA A 345 -5.17 3.72 18.00
N ILE A 346 -4.58 3.76 16.80
CA ILE A 346 -5.07 4.52 15.67
C ILE A 346 -6.44 3.99 15.20
N PRO A 347 -6.62 2.69 14.90
CA PRO A 347 -7.94 2.16 14.56
C PRO A 347 -8.86 1.99 15.78
N LEU A 348 -8.32 1.65 16.96
CA LEU A 348 -9.12 1.37 18.16
C LEU A 348 -9.63 2.64 18.88
N GLN A 349 -9.05 3.82 18.61
CA GLN A 349 -9.31 5.08 19.33
C GLN A 349 -9.16 4.94 20.85
N LEU A 350 -8.14 4.19 21.27
CA LEU A 350 -7.84 3.92 22.67
C LEU A 350 -6.69 4.80 23.18
N PRO A 351 -6.68 5.12 24.49
CA PRO A 351 -5.49 5.61 25.16
C PRO A 351 -4.43 4.48 25.17
N ILE A 352 -3.17 4.71 24.74
CA ILE A 352 -2.16 3.62 24.60
C ILE A 352 -0.71 3.90 25.13
N SER A 353 0.00 2.87 25.66
CA SER A 353 1.10 2.92 26.65
C SER A 353 2.58 2.71 26.22
N GLU A 354 3.53 3.36 26.95
CA GLU A 354 5.01 3.35 26.74
C GLU A 354 5.85 3.97 27.92
N LYS A 355 6.67 3.24 28.70
CA LYS A 355 8.07 2.79 28.51
C LYS A 355 8.39 1.47 29.25
N ALA A 356 9.45 0.77 28.82
CA ALA A 356 9.71 -0.66 29.13
C ALA A 356 8.65 -1.58 28.49
N GLY A 357 9.08 -2.32 27.45
CA GLY A 357 8.15 -3.01 26.57
C GLY A 357 7.49 -2.10 25.53
N PHE A 358 8.15 -1.05 25.03
CA PHE A 358 7.60 -0.26 23.92
C PHE A 358 7.43 -1.07 22.61
N GLY A 359 8.31 -2.04 22.39
CA GLY A 359 8.13 -3.05 21.34
C GLY A 359 7.05 -4.10 21.63
N ARG A 360 6.35 -4.02 22.78
CA ARG A 360 5.27 -4.95 23.15
C ARG A 360 4.00 -4.53 22.42
N SER A 361 3.38 -5.49 21.75
CA SER A 361 2.06 -5.32 21.15
C SER A 361 0.95 -5.28 22.20
N LEU A 362 -0.20 -4.68 21.85
CA LEU A 362 -1.43 -4.81 22.64
C LEU A 362 -1.79 -6.29 22.83
N PHE A 363 -1.64 -7.09 21.77
CA PHE A 363 -1.79 -8.54 21.82
C PHE A 363 -0.88 -9.18 22.88
N GLY A 364 0.42 -8.82 22.90
CA GLY A 364 1.38 -9.29 23.90
C GLY A 364 0.97 -8.95 25.35
N ARG A 365 0.46 -7.74 25.62
CA ARG A 365 -0.05 -7.40 26.96
C ARG A 365 -1.30 -8.17 27.33
N LEU A 366 -2.25 -8.33 26.41
CA LEU A 366 -3.47 -9.12 26.68
C LEU A 366 -3.11 -10.57 27.07
N LEU A 367 -2.09 -11.17 26.44
CA LEU A 367 -1.57 -12.48 26.85
C LEU A 367 -0.96 -12.47 28.27
N LEU A 368 -0.15 -11.46 28.61
CA LEU A 368 0.41 -11.31 29.97
C LEU A 368 -0.66 -11.12 31.05
N LEU A 369 -1.74 -10.40 30.71
CA LEU A 369 -2.92 -10.22 31.57
C LEU A 369 -3.84 -11.46 31.62
N GLY A 370 -3.44 -12.58 31.01
CA GLY A 370 -4.16 -13.85 31.07
C GLY A 370 -5.38 -13.97 30.15
N HIS A 371 -5.54 -13.08 29.15
CA HIS A 371 -6.61 -13.24 28.16
C HIS A 371 -6.39 -14.53 27.35
N LYS A 372 -7.46 -15.31 27.19
CA LYS A 372 -7.44 -16.55 26.42
C LYS A 372 -7.16 -16.26 24.94
N ARG A 373 -6.23 -17.01 24.35
CA ARG A 373 -5.98 -17.05 22.90
C ARG A 373 -6.48 -18.36 22.29
N HIS A 374 -6.95 -18.30 21.06
CA HIS A 374 -7.20 -19.48 20.24
C HIS A 374 -5.96 -19.77 19.40
N LEU A 375 -5.28 -20.90 19.65
CA LEU A 375 -4.15 -21.33 18.85
C LEU A 375 -4.65 -22.03 17.58
N LEU A 376 -4.34 -21.47 16.41
CA LEU A 376 -4.50 -22.20 15.14
C LEU A 376 -3.41 -23.25 15.05
N ASN A 377 -3.79 -24.52 15.24
CA ASN A 377 -2.86 -25.59 15.57
C ASN A 377 -2.53 -26.54 14.39
N VAL A 378 -2.76 -26.13 13.15
CA VAL A 378 -2.43 -26.91 11.94
C VAL A 378 -1.72 -26.01 10.94
N GLN A 379 -0.54 -26.44 10.48
CA GLN A 379 0.24 -25.74 9.46
C GLN A 379 0.13 -26.45 8.10
N TYR A 380 0.04 -25.67 7.01
CA TYR A 380 -0.24 -26.15 5.66
C TYR A 380 0.83 -25.73 4.62
N ARG A 381 2.00 -25.23 5.06
CA ARG A 381 3.02 -24.56 4.21
C ARG A 381 4.41 -25.19 4.23
N MET A 382 4.83 -25.77 5.36
CA MET A 382 6.16 -26.35 5.52
C MET A 382 6.11 -27.85 5.31
N HIS A 383 7.13 -28.43 4.66
CA HIS A 383 7.34 -29.88 4.73
C HIS A 383 7.58 -30.30 6.20
N PRO A 384 7.12 -31.47 6.67
CA PRO A 384 7.26 -31.88 8.07
C PRO A 384 8.68 -31.74 8.64
N SER A 385 9.71 -32.05 7.84
CA SER A 385 11.12 -31.89 8.24
C SER A 385 11.53 -30.45 8.57
N ILE A 386 11.00 -29.46 7.84
CA ILE A 386 11.24 -28.03 8.09
C ILE A 386 10.47 -27.60 9.35
N SER A 387 9.22 -28.05 9.48
CA SER A 387 8.34 -27.67 10.59
C SER A 387 8.77 -28.26 11.94
N LEU A 388 9.54 -29.35 11.94
CA LEU A 388 9.91 -30.13 13.12
C LEU A 388 10.60 -29.29 14.19
N PHE A 389 11.58 -28.47 13.82
CA PHE A 389 12.29 -27.62 14.77
C PHE A 389 11.39 -26.50 15.34
N PRO A 390 10.73 -25.63 14.54
CA PRO A 390 9.84 -24.60 15.06
C PRO A 390 8.73 -25.12 15.97
N LYS A 391 8.14 -26.29 15.63
CA LYS A 391 7.12 -26.95 16.45
C LYS A 391 7.60 -27.28 17.85
N ARG A 392 8.78 -27.90 17.95
CA ARG A 392 9.35 -28.32 19.22
C ARG A 392 9.75 -27.11 20.04
N GLU A 393 10.45 -26.16 19.42
CA GLU A 393 11.10 -25.05 20.11
C GLU A 393 10.11 -23.96 20.56
N PHE A 394 9.22 -23.50 19.68
CA PHE A 394 8.37 -22.33 19.93
C PHE A 394 6.92 -22.68 20.30
N TYR A 395 6.50 -23.92 20.09
CA TYR A 395 5.09 -24.33 20.24
C TYR A 395 4.88 -25.59 21.08
N ASN A 396 5.91 -26.15 21.74
CA ASN A 396 5.79 -27.37 22.56
C ASN A 396 5.09 -28.53 21.82
N ASN A 397 5.35 -28.69 20.52
CA ASN A 397 4.71 -29.63 19.59
C ASN A 397 3.17 -29.51 19.44
N GLN A 398 2.56 -28.39 19.84
CA GLN A 398 1.11 -28.19 19.72
C GLN A 398 0.63 -27.98 18.26
N ILE A 399 1.53 -27.67 17.31
CA ILE A 399 1.20 -27.48 15.89
C ILE A 399 1.33 -28.79 15.10
N LEU A 400 0.26 -29.19 14.44
CA LEU A 400 0.16 -30.37 13.58
C LEU A 400 0.50 -30.03 12.12
N ASP A 401 0.89 -31.04 11.34
CA ASP A 401 1.02 -30.94 9.89
C ASP A 401 -0.30 -31.29 9.20
N GLY A 402 -0.74 -30.41 8.31
CA GLY A 402 -1.89 -30.65 7.43
C GLY A 402 -1.69 -31.85 6.50
N PRO A 403 -2.77 -32.43 5.96
CA PRO A 403 -2.65 -33.60 5.06
C PRO A 403 -1.94 -33.26 3.75
N ASN A 404 -1.99 -32.00 3.28
CA ASN A 404 -1.36 -31.58 2.03
C ASN A 404 0.18 -31.65 2.08
N VAL A 405 0.80 -31.27 3.19
CA VAL A 405 2.28 -31.23 3.32
C VAL A 405 2.90 -32.60 3.60
N LYS A 406 2.08 -33.62 3.88
CA LYS A 406 2.50 -35.00 4.15
C LYS A 406 2.52 -35.90 2.91
N GLN A 407 1.98 -35.44 1.78
CA GLN A 407 1.96 -36.22 0.55
C GLN A 407 3.35 -36.21 -0.09
N GLY A 408 3.80 -37.34 -0.65
CA GLY A 408 5.09 -37.41 -1.34
C GLY A 408 5.19 -36.48 -2.56
N SER A 409 4.06 -36.07 -3.13
CA SER A 409 3.96 -35.04 -4.18
C SER A 409 4.31 -33.62 -3.69
N TYR A 410 4.37 -33.40 -2.37
CA TYR A 410 4.76 -32.11 -1.78
C TYR A 410 6.28 -31.92 -1.73
N GLU A 411 7.05 -33.02 -1.72
CA GLU A 411 8.50 -32.99 -1.74
C GLU A 411 9.02 -32.51 -3.10
N LYS A 412 9.91 -31.50 -3.07
CA LYS A 412 10.57 -30.95 -4.26
C LYS A 412 12.07 -31.20 -4.18
N CYS A 413 12.52 -32.26 -4.85
CA CYS A 413 13.94 -32.55 -5.04
C CYS A 413 14.42 -31.97 -6.38
N PHE A 414 15.23 -30.90 -6.33
CA PHE A 414 15.83 -30.28 -7.51
C PHE A 414 17.27 -30.73 -7.76
N LEU A 415 18.05 -30.93 -6.70
CA LEU A 415 19.45 -31.39 -6.75
C LEU A 415 19.57 -32.78 -6.10
N SER A 416 20.48 -33.61 -6.60
CA SER A 416 20.75 -34.93 -6.04
C SER A 416 21.75 -34.87 -4.89
N GLY A 417 21.41 -35.50 -3.76
CA GLY A 417 22.32 -35.67 -2.62
C GLY A 417 21.67 -35.34 -1.27
N LYS A 418 22.19 -35.94 -0.19
CA LYS A 418 21.62 -35.80 1.16
C LYS A 418 21.63 -34.35 1.68
N MET A 419 22.57 -33.51 1.22
CA MET A 419 22.68 -32.09 1.57
C MET A 419 21.62 -31.17 0.93
N TYR A 420 20.81 -31.70 0.00
CA TYR A 420 19.79 -30.95 -0.74
C TYR A 420 18.36 -31.45 -0.45
N GLY A 421 18.17 -32.21 0.63
CA GLY A 421 16.84 -32.62 1.09
C GLY A 421 16.01 -31.42 1.59
N CYS A 422 14.71 -31.62 1.84
CA CYS A 422 13.78 -30.55 2.21
C CYS A 422 14.20 -29.70 3.42
N TYR A 423 15.04 -30.23 4.31
CA TYR A 423 15.73 -29.46 5.34
C TYR A 423 17.16 -29.99 5.47
N SER A 424 18.15 -29.10 5.53
CA SER A 424 19.56 -29.44 5.70
C SER A 424 20.28 -28.30 6.41
N PHE A 425 21.19 -28.64 7.31
CA PHE A 425 22.12 -27.69 7.92
C PHE A 425 23.51 -27.93 7.30
N ILE A 426 24.13 -26.88 6.77
CA ILE A 426 25.45 -26.95 6.15
C ILE A 426 26.41 -26.20 7.06
N ASP A 427 27.28 -26.94 7.73
CA ASP A 427 28.35 -26.37 8.55
C ASP A 427 29.49 -25.86 7.65
N VAL A 428 29.89 -24.60 7.82
CA VAL A 428 30.89 -23.91 6.99
C VAL A 428 32.13 -23.62 7.85
N ALA A 429 32.89 -24.69 8.12
CA ALA A 429 33.99 -24.73 9.10
C ALA A 429 35.16 -23.75 8.88
N ASN A 430 35.17 -22.99 7.78
CA ASN A 430 36.19 -21.99 7.44
C ASN A 430 35.61 -20.58 7.24
N GLY A 431 34.37 -20.34 7.66
CA GLY A 431 33.76 -19.00 7.63
C GLY A 431 34.59 -17.96 8.39
N GLN A 432 34.77 -16.79 7.78
CA GLN A 432 35.38 -15.63 8.42
C GLN A 432 34.43 -14.45 8.32
N GLU A 433 34.10 -13.86 9.47
CA GLU A 433 33.29 -12.65 9.52
C GLU A 433 34.14 -11.42 9.20
N GLU A 434 33.75 -10.70 8.17
CA GLU A 434 34.28 -9.39 7.79
C GLU A 434 33.25 -8.31 8.09
N PHE A 435 33.71 -7.13 8.50
CA PHE A 435 32.86 -5.94 8.64
C PHE A 435 32.96 -5.06 7.39
N ASP A 436 31.83 -4.52 6.94
CA ASP A 436 31.83 -3.44 5.96
C ASP A 436 32.18 -2.08 6.59
N ARG A 437 32.20 -1.01 5.78
CA ARG A 437 32.50 0.36 6.25
C ARG A 437 31.44 0.92 7.23
N GLY A 438 30.30 0.26 7.39
CA GLY A 438 29.20 0.60 8.30
C GLY A 438 29.03 -0.41 9.45
N HIS A 439 30.06 -1.23 9.74
CA HIS A 439 30.05 -2.27 10.78
C HIS A 439 28.99 -3.38 10.60
N SER A 440 28.47 -3.58 9.38
CA SER A 440 27.60 -4.73 9.09
C SER A 440 28.44 -5.96 8.73
N GLN A 441 28.12 -7.11 9.32
CA GLN A 441 28.84 -8.38 9.13
C GLN A 441 28.51 -9.06 7.80
N LYS A 442 29.51 -9.71 7.21
CA LYS A 442 29.39 -10.62 6.06
C LYS A 442 30.37 -11.78 6.19
N ASN A 443 30.09 -12.90 5.55
CA ASN A 443 30.96 -14.07 5.48
C ASN A 443 31.09 -14.52 4.03
N MET A 444 32.25 -14.26 3.42
CA MET A 444 32.47 -14.53 1.99
C MET A 444 32.51 -16.02 1.64
N VAL A 445 32.76 -16.91 2.61
CA VAL A 445 32.73 -18.36 2.40
C VAL A 445 31.29 -18.86 2.29
N GLU A 446 30.39 -18.36 3.16
CA GLU A 446 28.95 -18.58 3.02
C GLU A 446 28.41 -18.04 1.69
N VAL A 447 28.84 -16.83 1.27
CA VAL A 447 28.47 -16.26 -0.03
C VAL A 447 28.84 -17.23 -1.16
N ALA A 448 30.06 -17.77 -1.16
CA ALA A 448 30.50 -18.74 -2.16
C ALA A 448 29.66 -20.04 -2.16
N VAL A 449 29.34 -20.58 -0.98
CA VAL A 449 28.48 -21.77 -0.84
C VAL A 449 27.07 -21.50 -1.39
N VAL A 450 26.46 -20.35 -1.04
CA VAL A 450 25.15 -19.93 -1.58
C VAL A 450 25.18 -19.81 -3.10
N CYS A 451 26.24 -19.23 -3.66
CA CYS A 451 26.39 -19.08 -5.11
C CYS A 451 26.45 -20.44 -5.83
N GLU A 452 27.24 -21.40 -5.33
CA GLU A 452 27.34 -22.73 -5.96
C GLU A 452 26.00 -23.50 -5.87
N ILE A 453 25.22 -23.33 -4.80
CA ILE A 453 23.88 -23.91 -4.69
C ILE A 453 22.93 -23.29 -5.72
N VAL A 454 22.94 -21.96 -5.86
CA VAL A 454 22.11 -21.25 -6.87
C VAL A 454 22.52 -21.62 -8.29
N ALA A 455 23.82 -21.66 -8.60
CA ALA A 455 24.34 -22.08 -9.89
C ALA A 455 23.99 -23.54 -10.22
N SER A 456 24.01 -24.42 -9.22
CA SER A 456 23.55 -25.82 -9.35
C SER A 456 22.05 -25.91 -9.65
N LEU A 457 21.21 -25.16 -8.94
CA LEU A 457 19.77 -25.08 -9.20
C LEU A 457 19.47 -24.51 -10.58
N TYR A 458 20.26 -23.53 -11.04
CA TYR A 458 20.14 -22.96 -12.38
C TYR A 458 20.52 -23.96 -13.47
N ARG A 459 21.64 -24.69 -13.32
CA ARG A 459 22.02 -25.79 -14.25
C ARG A 459 20.91 -26.84 -14.35
N GLU A 460 20.31 -27.24 -13.24
CA GLU A 460 19.19 -28.18 -13.22
C GLU A 460 17.89 -27.62 -13.81
N PHE A 461 17.60 -26.32 -13.63
CA PHE A 461 16.52 -25.65 -14.35
C PHE A 461 16.75 -25.67 -15.86
N ILE A 462 17.95 -25.31 -16.33
CA ILE A 462 18.28 -25.31 -17.76
C ILE A 462 18.14 -26.72 -18.35
N ARG A 463 18.55 -27.76 -17.62
CA ARG A 463 18.46 -29.18 -18.00
C ARG A 463 17.02 -29.73 -18.03
N THR A 464 16.20 -29.39 -17.03
CA THR A 464 14.89 -30.04 -16.81
C THR A 464 13.68 -29.19 -17.20
N LYS A 465 13.86 -27.87 -17.35
CA LYS A 465 12.80 -26.85 -17.50
C LYS A 465 11.73 -26.84 -16.39
N LYS A 466 11.96 -27.53 -15.27
CA LYS A 466 11.07 -27.48 -14.09
C LYS A 466 11.21 -26.11 -13.42
N LYS A 467 10.12 -25.36 -13.24
CA LYS A 467 10.17 -24.04 -12.61
C LYS A 467 10.77 -24.12 -11.18
N VAL A 468 11.74 -23.26 -10.89
CA VAL A 468 12.44 -23.12 -9.60
C VAL A 468 12.30 -21.68 -9.11
N SER A 469 12.04 -21.48 -7.82
CA SER A 469 12.11 -20.17 -7.18
C SER A 469 12.91 -20.28 -5.90
N VAL A 470 13.87 -19.37 -5.73
CA VAL A 470 14.85 -19.37 -4.63
C VAL A 470 14.68 -18.09 -3.81
N GLY A 471 14.55 -18.26 -2.50
CA GLY A 471 14.61 -17.18 -1.54
C GLY A 471 15.86 -17.35 -0.68
N VAL A 472 16.75 -16.36 -0.69
CA VAL A 472 17.91 -16.29 0.22
C VAL A 472 17.64 -15.18 1.23
N ILE A 473 17.84 -15.49 2.51
CA ILE A 473 17.66 -14.52 3.61
C ILE A 473 18.89 -14.46 4.49
N SER A 474 19.18 -13.27 5.03
CA SER A 474 20.24 -13.06 6.03
C SER A 474 19.82 -11.93 6.98
N PRO A 475 20.21 -11.97 8.27
CA PRO A 475 19.96 -10.87 9.20
C PRO A 475 20.86 -9.64 8.96
N TYR A 476 21.94 -9.76 8.18
CA TYR A 476 22.90 -8.67 7.98
C TYR A 476 22.82 -8.05 6.59
N LYS A 477 22.79 -6.71 6.53
CA LYS A 477 22.66 -5.98 5.27
C LYS A 477 23.88 -6.12 4.37
N ALA A 478 25.10 -6.16 4.93
CA ALA A 478 26.31 -6.44 4.15
C ALA A 478 26.27 -7.83 3.51
N GLN A 479 25.88 -8.88 4.25
CA GLN A 479 25.74 -10.23 3.72
C GLN A 479 24.66 -10.31 2.62
N VAL A 480 23.51 -9.66 2.80
CA VAL A 480 22.47 -9.55 1.74
C VAL A 480 23.03 -8.93 0.46
N ASN A 481 23.77 -7.81 0.57
CA ASN A 481 24.36 -7.14 -0.59
C ASN A 481 25.41 -8.02 -1.28
N ALA A 482 26.33 -8.63 -0.51
CA ALA A 482 27.40 -9.48 -1.03
C ALA A 482 26.88 -10.75 -1.73
N ILE A 483 25.77 -11.34 -1.23
CA ILE A 483 25.07 -12.43 -1.94
C ILE A 483 24.42 -11.91 -3.22
N GLN A 484 23.66 -10.80 -3.13
CA GLN A 484 22.94 -10.24 -4.28
C GLN A 484 23.87 -9.92 -5.44
N GLU A 485 25.00 -9.24 -5.19
CA GLU A 485 26.04 -8.93 -6.19
C GLU A 485 26.53 -10.16 -6.97
N ARG A 486 26.57 -11.35 -6.32
CA ARG A 486 27.04 -12.59 -6.95
C ARG A 486 25.94 -13.40 -7.63
N VAL A 487 24.69 -13.31 -7.20
CA VAL A 487 23.59 -14.09 -7.78
C VAL A 487 22.76 -13.34 -8.84
N THR A 488 22.97 -12.03 -9.01
CA THR A 488 22.29 -11.22 -10.04
C THR A 488 22.44 -11.79 -11.45
N GLU A 489 23.58 -12.42 -11.78
CA GLU A 489 23.79 -13.05 -13.10
C GLU A 489 22.75 -14.14 -13.45
N TYR A 490 22.11 -14.77 -12.44
CA TYR A 490 21.05 -15.76 -12.62
C TYR A 490 19.63 -15.15 -12.63
N SER A 491 19.50 -13.88 -12.29
CA SER A 491 18.23 -13.14 -12.24
C SER A 491 17.97 -12.30 -13.50
N GLU A 492 19.01 -11.90 -14.22
CA GLU A 492 18.92 -10.98 -15.37
C GLU A 492 18.97 -11.67 -16.74
N VAL A 493 19.03 -13.01 -16.79
CA VAL A 493 19.12 -13.75 -18.05
C VAL A 493 17.80 -13.66 -18.83
N SER A 494 17.84 -13.00 -19.99
CA SER A 494 16.68 -12.90 -20.87
C SER A 494 16.26 -14.29 -21.39
N GLY A 495 14.98 -14.63 -21.21
CA GLY A 495 14.37 -15.88 -21.66
C GLY A 495 14.17 -16.97 -20.60
N THR A 496 14.46 -16.72 -19.32
CA THR A 496 14.30 -17.72 -18.23
C THR A 496 12.94 -17.68 -17.53
N ASP A 497 11.82 -17.71 -18.27
CA ASP A 497 10.50 -17.89 -17.62
C ASP A 497 10.46 -19.22 -16.86
N GLY A 498 10.50 -19.12 -15.53
CA GLY A 498 10.49 -20.26 -14.63
C GLY A 498 11.69 -20.37 -13.69
N PHE A 499 12.70 -19.51 -13.77
CA PHE A 499 13.74 -19.39 -12.74
C PHE A 499 13.68 -18.02 -12.07
N SER A 500 13.70 -17.97 -10.74
CA SER A 500 13.80 -16.71 -10.00
C SER A 500 14.62 -16.84 -8.71
N VAL A 501 15.40 -15.81 -8.41
CA VAL A 501 16.17 -15.69 -7.17
C VAL A 501 15.82 -14.36 -6.51
N SER A 502 15.57 -14.38 -5.20
CA SER A 502 15.34 -13.18 -4.39
C SER A 502 16.20 -13.20 -3.14
N VAL A 503 17.03 -12.18 -2.94
CA VAL A 503 17.83 -12.01 -1.72
C VAL A 503 17.19 -10.92 -0.85
N ARG A 504 16.91 -11.22 0.42
CA ARG A 504 16.18 -10.31 1.32
C ARG A 504 16.81 -10.25 2.71
N LEU A 505 16.74 -9.07 3.32
CA LEU A 505 17.05 -8.88 4.74
C LEU A 505 15.93 -9.53 5.56
N MET A 506 16.29 -10.25 6.63
CA MET A 506 15.33 -10.73 7.61
C MET A 506 14.78 -9.54 8.42
N ASP A 507 13.45 -9.45 8.59
CA ASP A 507 12.83 -8.32 9.29
C ASP A 507 13.26 -8.31 10.77
N SER A 508 13.76 -7.17 11.23
CA SER A 508 14.20 -6.97 12.63
C SER A 508 13.08 -7.17 13.65
N LYS A 509 11.80 -7.07 13.26
CA LYS A 509 10.66 -7.44 14.11
C LYS A 509 10.57 -8.95 14.35
N VAL A 510 10.92 -9.78 13.36
CA VAL A 510 10.94 -11.25 13.51
C VAL A 510 12.12 -11.69 14.38
N VAL A 511 13.29 -11.05 14.21
CA VAL A 511 14.50 -11.35 15.00
C VAL A 511 14.31 -11.06 16.50
N LYS A 512 13.41 -10.14 16.88
CA LYS A 512 13.08 -9.84 18.29
C LYS A 512 11.99 -10.75 18.90
N MET A 513 11.43 -11.68 18.12
CA MET A 513 10.40 -12.63 18.58
C MET A 513 10.93 -14.07 18.72
N MET A 514 12.20 -14.30 18.37
CA MET A 514 12.96 -15.52 18.64
C MET A 514 13.89 -15.29 19.83
#